data_AF-A0A1E3GXA8-F1
#
_entry.id   AF-A0A1E3GXA8-F1
#
_cell.length_a   1.000
_cell.length_b   1.000
_cell.length_c   1.000
_cell.angle_alpha   90.00
_cell.angle_beta   90.00
_cell.angle_gamma   90.00
#
_symmetry.space_group_name_H-M   'P 1'
#
loop_
_entity.id
_entity.type
_entity.pdbx_description
1 polymer ?
#
loop_
_entity_poly.entity_id
_entity_poly.type
_entity_poly.pdbx_seq_one_letter_code
_entity_poly.pdbx_strand_id
1 'polypeptide(L)'
;MKNKNTRPFAGFENGLIELKLRQFQKVAGLDRIIVSSNDPVVLDYAAQFAAAEDPRVEPLPRPDEFGVSATSMGAFIRDYIAHLSEDGHLFWSHVTHPFATAEVYERALDVYRERISEGYDCLVSATKIQKFLWRDGKPFNYDNTVERWPRSQDLEPVWEINHAIYAIPFEVMRRSGDRVGDRPFFFEMEEKEAMDIDWEEQFNLMDEIARARRVEGRSLL
;
A
#
# COMPACT_ATOMS: atom_id res chain seq x y z
N MET A 1 -17.57 -5.05 -1.79
CA MET A 1 -17.89 -5.94 -0.64
C MET A 1 -18.31 -5.08 0.55
N LYS A 2 -19.43 -5.41 1.22
CA LYS A 2 -19.88 -4.70 2.43
C LYS A 2 -18.92 -5.03 3.59
N ASN A 3 -18.52 -4.02 4.37
CA ASN A 3 -17.68 -4.18 5.57
C ASN A 3 -16.30 -4.86 5.30
N LYS A 4 -15.70 -4.67 4.12
CA LYS A 4 -14.39 -5.27 3.74
C LYS A 4 -13.33 -5.12 4.83
N ASN A 5 -13.19 -3.91 5.37
CA ASN A 5 -12.09 -3.57 6.26
C ASN A 5 -12.27 -4.14 7.67
N THR A 6 -13.51 -4.46 8.07
CA THR A 6 -13.87 -4.91 9.43
C THR A 6 -14.35 -6.36 9.47
N ARG A 7 -14.41 -7.05 8.33
CA ARG A 7 -14.72 -8.48 8.25
C ARG A 7 -13.56 -9.29 8.85
N PRO A 8 -13.82 -10.23 9.78
CA PRO A 8 -12.77 -11.05 10.38
C PRO A 8 -11.86 -11.68 9.34
N PHE A 9 -10.54 -11.61 9.56
CA PHE A 9 -9.52 -12.06 8.62
C PHE A 9 -8.42 -12.80 9.39
N ALA A 10 -8.16 -14.05 9.06
CA ALA A 10 -7.06 -14.87 9.58
C ALA A 10 -6.89 -14.86 11.11
N GLY A 11 -8.01 -14.82 11.86
CA GLY A 11 -8.01 -14.74 13.33
C GLY A 11 -7.83 -13.35 13.93
N PHE A 12 -7.90 -12.30 13.11
CA PHE A 12 -8.10 -10.92 13.54
C PHE A 12 -9.60 -10.61 13.49
N GLU A 13 -10.22 -10.47 14.65
CA GLU A 13 -11.68 -10.35 14.80
C GLU A 13 -12.22 -9.05 14.22
N ASN A 14 -11.44 -7.97 14.27
CA ASN A 14 -11.81 -6.69 13.65
C ASN A 14 -11.30 -6.57 12.21
N GLY A 15 -10.82 -7.67 11.63
CA GLY A 15 -10.50 -7.77 10.21
C GLY A 15 -9.20 -7.12 9.78
N LEU A 16 -9.20 -6.61 8.54
CA LEU A 16 -8.01 -6.04 7.89
C LEU A 16 -7.51 -4.78 8.58
N ILE A 17 -8.38 -3.97 9.19
CA ILE A 17 -7.96 -2.78 9.94
C ILE A 17 -7.14 -3.18 11.19
N GLU A 18 -7.54 -4.21 11.92
CA GLU A 18 -6.76 -4.73 13.05
C GLU A 18 -5.39 -5.23 12.61
N LEU A 19 -5.36 -6.04 11.55
CA LEU A 19 -4.10 -6.53 11.01
C LEU A 19 -3.17 -5.37 10.64
N LYS A 20 -3.69 -4.36 9.92
CA LYS A 20 -2.86 -3.22 9.50
C LYS A 20 -2.35 -2.39 10.68
N LEU A 21 -3.19 -2.10 11.67
CA LEU A 21 -2.78 -1.36 12.86
C LEU A 21 -1.72 -2.13 13.66
N ARG A 22 -1.84 -3.45 13.80
CA ARG A 22 -0.82 -4.28 14.45
C ARG A 22 0.49 -4.37 13.66
N GLN A 23 0.43 -4.34 12.33
CA GLN A 23 1.63 -4.23 11.49
C GLN A 23 2.30 -2.86 11.71
N PHE A 24 1.56 -1.76 11.63
CA PHE A 24 2.09 -0.41 11.82
C PHE A 24 2.57 -0.14 13.24
N GLN A 25 1.95 -0.73 14.26
CA GLN A 25 2.41 -0.68 15.65
C GLN A 25 3.87 -1.14 15.78
N LYS A 26 4.29 -2.12 14.97
CA LYS A 26 5.66 -2.66 14.96
C LYS A 26 6.64 -1.81 14.15
N VAL A 27 6.18 -0.84 13.37
CA VAL A 27 7.05 0.02 12.55
C VAL A 27 7.50 1.21 13.40
N ALA A 28 8.73 1.17 13.88
CA ALA A 28 9.26 2.21 14.78
C ALA A 28 9.43 3.57 14.08
N GLY A 29 9.60 3.58 12.76
CA GLY A 29 9.85 4.79 11.97
C GLY A 29 8.63 5.68 11.69
N LEU A 30 7.44 5.32 12.18
CA LEU A 30 6.21 6.12 12.03
C LEU A 30 5.99 7.00 13.27
N ASP A 31 5.86 8.31 13.05
CA ASP A 31 5.58 9.28 14.12
C ASP A 31 4.10 9.32 14.50
N ARG A 32 3.21 9.27 13.49
CA ARG A 32 1.75 9.35 13.61
C ARG A 32 1.10 8.39 12.61
N ILE A 33 -0.01 7.75 13.00
CA ILE A 33 -0.76 6.79 12.17
C ILE A 33 -2.19 7.32 12.03
N ILE A 34 -2.49 7.98 10.92
CA ILE A 34 -3.82 8.54 10.66
C ILE A 34 -4.74 7.47 10.04
N VAL A 35 -5.85 7.17 10.69
CA VAL A 35 -6.91 6.29 10.16
C VAL A 35 -8.05 7.15 9.64
N SER A 36 -7.99 7.53 8.37
CA SER A 36 -9.07 8.30 7.74
C SER A 36 -10.20 7.41 7.21
N SER A 37 -11.42 7.57 7.75
CA SER A 37 -12.59 6.77 7.35
C SER A 37 -13.90 7.55 7.51
N ASN A 38 -14.92 7.20 6.73
CA ASN A 38 -16.32 7.61 6.93
C ASN A 38 -17.17 6.49 7.57
N ASP A 39 -16.57 5.33 7.84
CA ASP A 39 -17.21 4.23 8.56
C ASP A 39 -16.97 4.39 10.08
N PRO A 40 -18.02 4.63 10.89
CA PRO A 40 -17.89 4.81 12.33
C PRO A 40 -17.31 3.58 13.03
N VAL A 41 -17.55 2.36 12.52
CA VAL A 41 -16.99 1.13 13.11
C VAL A 41 -15.46 1.12 13.00
N VAL A 42 -14.92 1.61 11.89
CA VAL A 42 -13.48 1.74 11.68
C VAL A 42 -12.89 2.81 12.61
N LEU A 43 -13.56 3.95 12.75
CA LEU A 43 -13.10 5.05 13.60
C LEU A 43 -13.14 4.67 15.09
N ASP A 44 -14.21 4.02 15.53
CA ASP A 44 -14.38 3.55 16.91
C ASP A 44 -13.29 2.53 17.26
N TYR A 45 -13.03 1.58 16.37
CA TYR A 45 -11.96 0.60 16.58
C TYR A 45 -10.57 1.25 16.62
N ALA A 46 -10.28 2.19 15.72
CA ALA A 46 -9.02 2.92 15.73
C ALA A 46 -8.83 3.75 17.02
N ALA A 47 -9.89 4.38 17.54
CA ALA A 47 -9.86 5.07 18.84
C ALA A 47 -9.59 4.12 20.01
N GLN A 48 -10.22 2.94 20.01
CA GLN A 48 -9.96 1.91 21.03
C GLN A 48 -8.51 1.41 20.97
N PHE A 49 -8.01 1.14 19.76
CA PHE A 49 -6.61 0.73 19.56
C PHE A 49 -5.64 1.82 20.02
N ALA A 50 -5.92 3.09 19.72
CA ALA A 50 -5.10 4.20 20.17
C ALA A 50 -5.00 4.29 21.70
N ALA A 51 -6.12 4.09 22.39
CA ALA A 51 -6.18 4.15 23.85
C ALA A 51 -5.53 2.94 24.54
N ALA A 52 -5.56 1.76 23.90
CA ALA A 52 -5.14 0.51 24.52
C ALA A 52 -3.75 0.01 24.09
N GLU A 53 -3.30 0.31 22.86
CA GLU A 53 -2.21 -0.40 22.20
C GLU A 53 -1.14 0.53 21.61
N ASP A 54 -1.52 1.62 20.93
CA ASP A 54 -0.56 2.54 20.30
C ASP A 54 -1.07 3.99 20.23
N PRO A 55 -0.56 4.90 21.08
CA PRO A 55 -1.03 6.29 21.12
C PRO A 55 -0.68 7.10 19.87
N ARG A 56 0.12 6.56 18.93
CA ARG A 56 0.39 7.18 17.63
C ARG A 56 -0.82 7.10 16.68
N VAL A 57 -1.79 6.24 16.96
CA VAL A 57 -2.99 6.06 16.11
C VAL A 57 -3.97 7.20 16.33
N GLU A 58 -4.37 7.84 15.23
CA GLU A 58 -5.26 9.00 15.20
C GLU A 58 -6.46 8.71 14.29
N PRO A 59 -7.65 8.39 14.83
CA PRO A 59 -8.87 8.28 14.03
C PRO A 59 -9.26 9.65 13.48
N LEU A 60 -9.47 9.73 12.17
CA LEU A 60 -9.84 10.97 11.47
C LEU A 60 -11.12 10.77 10.64
N PRO A 61 -12.25 11.37 11.06
CA PRO A 61 -13.45 11.38 10.24
C PRO A 61 -13.19 12.00 8.87
N ARG A 62 -13.43 11.22 7.82
CA ARG A 62 -13.28 11.68 6.43
C ARG A 62 -14.53 12.45 6.00
N PRO A 63 -14.41 13.61 5.33
CA PRO A 63 -15.56 14.26 4.71
C PRO A 63 -16.26 13.32 3.71
N ASP A 64 -17.59 13.29 3.71
CA ASP A 64 -18.38 12.33 2.92
C ASP A 64 -18.13 12.45 1.42
N GLU A 65 -17.87 13.66 0.92
CA GLU A 65 -17.52 13.91 -0.49
C GLU A 65 -16.25 13.17 -0.93
N PHE A 66 -15.38 12.79 0.00
CA PHE A 66 -14.17 11.98 -0.24
C PHE A 66 -14.38 10.48 0.07
N GLY A 67 -15.59 10.10 0.50
CA GLY A 67 -15.97 8.73 0.87
C GLY A 67 -16.89 8.03 -0.12
N VAL A 68 -17.27 8.68 -1.23
CA VAL A 68 -18.18 8.13 -2.25
C VAL A 68 -17.45 7.64 -3.48
N SER A 69 -18.00 6.61 -4.14
CA SER A 69 -17.38 5.98 -5.32
C SER A 69 -17.28 6.88 -6.55
N ALA A 70 -18.02 7.99 -6.59
CA ALA A 70 -17.99 8.96 -7.68
C ALA A 70 -16.77 9.89 -7.60
N THR A 71 -16.10 9.97 -6.46
CA THR A 71 -14.97 10.87 -6.25
C THR A 71 -13.75 10.33 -6.97
N SER A 72 -13.20 11.12 -7.88
CA SER A 72 -11.97 10.74 -8.58
C SER A 72 -10.80 10.63 -7.61
N MET A 73 -9.94 9.63 -7.81
CA MET A 73 -8.74 9.47 -6.99
C MET A 73 -7.84 10.73 -7.03
N GLY A 74 -7.75 11.40 -8.18
CA GLY A 74 -7.01 12.66 -8.30
C GLY A 74 -7.56 13.77 -7.42
N ALA A 75 -8.89 13.96 -7.36
CA ALA A 75 -9.50 14.93 -6.45
C ALA A 75 -9.32 14.51 -4.98
N PHE A 76 -9.49 13.23 -4.67
CA PHE A 76 -9.25 12.69 -3.33
C PHE A 76 -7.82 12.97 -2.84
N ILE A 77 -6.83 12.80 -3.71
CA ILE A 77 -5.43 13.07 -3.37
C ILE A 77 -5.18 14.57 -3.23
N ARG A 78 -5.47 15.33 -4.28
CA ARG A 78 -5.15 16.76 -4.36
C ARG A 78 -5.90 17.59 -3.32
N ASP A 79 -7.20 17.34 -3.14
CA ASP A 79 -8.07 18.23 -2.37
C ASP A 79 -8.21 17.79 -0.91
N TYR A 80 -7.78 16.57 -0.55
CA TYR A 80 -7.88 16.04 0.81
C TYR A 80 -6.56 15.48 1.35
N ILE A 81 -6.03 14.40 0.75
CA ILE A 81 -4.84 13.72 1.31
C ILE A 81 -3.64 14.66 1.38
N ALA A 82 -3.41 15.49 0.37
CA ALA A 82 -2.30 16.46 0.31
C ALA A 82 -2.36 17.54 1.39
N HIS A 83 -3.49 17.67 2.09
CA HIS A 83 -3.76 18.67 3.11
C HIS A 83 -3.94 18.07 4.52
N LEU A 84 -3.63 16.78 4.72
CA LEU A 84 -3.62 16.17 6.06
C LEU A 84 -2.51 16.72 6.96
N SER A 85 -1.45 17.29 6.38
CA SER A 85 -0.38 17.98 7.09
C SER A 85 0.20 19.11 6.23
N GLU A 86 0.60 20.19 6.88
CA GLU A 86 1.30 21.32 6.21
C GLU A 86 2.76 20.97 5.90
N ASP A 87 3.39 20.14 6.73
CA ASP A 87 4.78 19.72 6.60
C ASP A 87 4.95 18.20 6.77
N GLY A 88 6.20 17.75 6.61
CA GLY A 88 6.59 16.37 6.76
C GLY A 88 6.32 15.50 5.52
N HIS A 89 6.28 14.20 5.77
CA HIS A 89 6.18 13.18 4.73
C HIS A 89 4.99 12.27 5.01
N LEU A 90 4.23 11.95 3.97
CA LEU A 90 3.18 10.95 4.02
C LEU A 90 3.79 9.59 3.71
N PHE A 91 3.49 8.60 4.55
CA PHE A 91 3.67 7.17 4.25
C PHE A 91 2.29 6.52 4.21
N TRP A 92 1.79 6.25 3.02
CA TRP A 92 0.43 5.81 2.76
C TRP A 92 0.39 4.36 2.32
N SER A 93 -0.42 3.55 3.01
CA SER A 93 -0.72 2.17 2.66
C SER A 93 -2.23 1.90 2.76
N HIS A 94 -2.68 0.81 2.16
CA HIS A 94 -4.06 0.35 2.21
C HIS A 94 -4.19 -0.89 3.12
N VAL A 95 -5.30 -0.98 3.86
CA VAL A 95 -5.59 -2.15 4.71
C VAL A 95 -5.75 -3.45 3.89
N THR A 96 -5.94 -3.33 2.58
CA THR A 96 -6.23 -4.43 1.65
C THR A 96 -4.98 -5.21 1.20
N HIS A 97 -3.78 -4.80 1.62
CA HIS A 97 -2.52 -5.53 1.45
C HIS A 97 -2.13 -6.26 2.76
N PRO A 98 -2.78 -7.38 3.13
CA PRO A 98 -2.53 -8.05 4.41
C PRO A 98 -1.14 -8.70 4.51
N PHE A 99 -0.44 -8.89 3.40
CA PHE A 99 0.88 -9.54 3.37
C PHE A 99 2.06 -8.56 3.34
N ALA A 100 1.81 -7.25 3.27
CA ALA A 100 2.81 -6.25 3.58
C ALA A 100 2.98 -6.17 5.11
N THR A 101 3.98 -6.87 5.64
CA THR A 101 4.29 -6.94 7.08
C THR A 101 5.06 -5.71 7.56
N ALA A 102 5.26 -5.59 8.87
CA ALA A 102 6.09 -4.55 9.47
C ALA A 102 7.52 -4.54 8.88
N GLU A 103 8.11 -5.70 8.62
CA GLU A 103 9.41 -5.82 7.97
C GLU A 103 9.43 -5.15 6.59
N VAL A 104 8.39 -5.35 5.77
CA VAL A 104 8.27 -4.70 4.46
C VAL A 104 8.19 -3.17 4.61
N TYR A 105 7.40 -2.70 5.59
CA TYR A 105 7.23 -1.27 5.83
C TYR A 105 8.50 -0.60 6.38
N GLU A 106 9.23 -1.26 7.29
CA GLU A 106 10.51 -0.76 7.80
C GLU A 106 11.55 -0.65 6.68
N ARG A 107 11.70 -1.69 5.85
CA ARG A 107 12.58 -1.65 4.66
C ARG A 107 12.19 -0.50 3.72
N ALA A 108 10.90 -0.31 3.46
CA ALA A 108 10.42 0.76 2.59
C ALA A 108 10.72 2.16 3.17
N LEU A 109 10.59 2.36 4.48
CA LEU A 109 10.95 3.62 5.16
C LEU A 109 12.45 3.90 5.09
N ASP A 110 13.29 2.89 5.31
CA ASP A 110 14.74 3.05 5.24
C ASP A 110 15.20 3.41 3.83
N VAL A 111 14.69 2.67 2.83
CA VAL A 111 14.95 2.99 1.41
C VAL A 111 14.41 4.37 1.06
N TYR A 112 13.22 4.76 1.53
CA TYR A 112 12.67 6.08 1.28
C TYR A 112 13.60 7.19 1.77
N ARG A 113 14.09 7.08 3.01
CA ARG A 113 15.01 8.05 3.61
C ARG A 113 16.32 8.17 2.82
N GLU A 114 16.87 7.03 2.39
CA GLU A 114 18.05 7.00 1.52
C GLU A 114 17.78 7.70 0.17
N ARG A 115 16.70 7.32 -0.53
CA ARG A 115 16.42 7.78 -1.90
C ARG A 115 16.02 9.24 -1.98
N ILE A 116 15.33 9.77 -0.99
CA ILE A 116 15.07 11.22 -0.93
C ILE A 116 16.40 12.01 -0.91
N SER A 117 17.43 11.52 -0.20
CA SER A 117 18.74 12.18 -0.17
C SER A 117 19.50 12.11 -1.51
N GLU A 118 19.15 11.17 -2.39
CA GLU A 118 19.69 11.02 -3.75
C GLU A 118 18.91 11.82 -4.82
N GLY A 119 17.90 12.58 -4.37
CA GLY A 119 17.10 13.47 -5.21
C GLY A 119 15.92 12.81 -5.92
N TYR A 120 15.48 11.63 -5.47
CA TYR A 120 14.13 11.14 -5.76
C TYR A 120 13.11 11.99 -4.97
N ASP A 121 11.90 12.16 -5.50
CA ASP A 121 10.87 13.00 -4.85
C ASP A 121 9.72 12.20 -4.23
N CYS A 122 9.64 10.90 -4.53
CA CYS A 122 8.80 9.95 -3.82
C CYS A 122 9.33 8.51 -3.95
N LEU A 123 8.76 7.61 -3.14
CA LEU A 123 8.90 6.17 -3.28
C LEU A 123 7.51 5.56 -3.50
N VAL A 124 7.41 4.66 -4.48
CA VAL A 124 6.20 3.92 -4.81
C VAL A 124 6.53 2.44 -4.84
N SER A 125 5.76 1.61 -4.15
CA SER A 125 5.96 0.17 -4.25
C SER A 125 5.53 -0.37 -5.62
N ALA A 126 6.35 -1.25 -6.16
CA ALA A 126 6.10 -1.88 -7.44
C ALA A 126 6.54 -3.34 -7.44
N THR A 127 5.88 -4.14 -8.28
CA THR A 127 6.24 -5.52 -8.55
C THR A 127 7.05 -5.57 -9.85
N LYS A 128 8.21 -6.22 -9.82
CA LYS A 128 9.05 -6.39 -11.01
C LYS A 128 8.45 -7.47 -11.92
N ILE A 129 8.16 -7.11 -13.17
CA ILE A 129 7.66 -8.03 -14.19
C ILE A 129 8.75 -8.31 -15.22
N GLN A 130 9.17 -9.58 -15.27
CA GLN A 130 10.03 -10.12 -16.32
C GLN A 130 9.30 -11.27 -17.03
N LYS A 131 8.17 -10.93 -17.66
CA LYS A 131 7.28 -11.84 -18.41
C LYS A 131 7.17 -11.35 -19.85
N PHE A 132 6.73 -12.22 -20.77
CA PHE A 132 6.47 -11.85 -22.16
C PHE A 132 5.18 -11.04 -22.26
N LEU A 133 5.28 -9.71 -22.23
CA LEU A 133 4.13 -8.82 -22.35
C LEU A 133 3.88 -8.52 -23.83
N TRP A 134 2.65 -8.74 -24.29
CA TRP A 134 2.24 -8.51 -25.67
C TRP A 134 1.12 -7.48 -25.72
N ARG A 135 1.20 -6.54 -26.67
CA ARG A 135 0.20 -5.52 -26.94
C ARG A 135 0.02 -5.41 -28.46
N ASP A 136 -1.23 -5.35 -28.91
CA ASP A 136 -1.58 -5.20 -30.34
C ASP A 136 -0.91 -6.27 -31.24
N GLY A 137 -0.81 -7.50 -30.72
CA GLY A 137 -0.24 -8.65 -31.43
C GLY A 137 1.30 -8.64 -31.54
N LYS A 138 2.00 -7.79 -30.80
CA LYS A 138 3.47 -7.71 -30.79
C LYS A 138 4.05 -7.68 -29.38
N PRO A 139 5.32 -8.10 -29.20
CA PRO A 139 6.06 -7.85 -27.96
C PRO A 139 6.02 -6.39 -27.54
N PHE A 140 5.77 -6.15 -26.27
CA PHE A 140 5.79 -4.81 -25.66
C PHE A 140 7.16 -4.50 -25.03
N ASN A 141 7.78 -5.47 -24.35
CA ASN A 141 8.97 -5.28 -23.52
C ASN A 141 10.23 -6.03 -23.97
N TYR A 142 10.25 -6.58 -25.20
CA TYR A 142 11.43 -7.21 -25.79
C TYR A 142 11.38 -7.18 -27.32
N ASP A 143 12.52 -7.37 -27.98
CA ASP A 143 12.60 -7.41 -29.44
C ASP A 143 12.67 -8.87 -29.93
N ASN A 144 11.54 -9.36 -30.47
CA ASN A 144 11.45 -10.72 -31.01
C ASN A 144 12.12 -10.91 -32.38
N THR A 145 12.68 -9.84 -32.97
CA THR A 145 13.49 -9.91 -34.19
C THR A 145 14.97 -10.18 -33.89
N VAL A 146 15.46 -9.79 -32.71
CA VAL A 146 16.81 -10.11 -32.21
C VAL A 146 16.85 -11.52 -31.67
N GLU A 147 15.96 -11.84 -30.72
CA GLU A 147 15.78 -13.20 -30.21
C GLU A 147 14.28 -13.46 -30.04
N ARG A 148 13.77 -14.50 -30.68
CA ARG A 148 12.32 -14.76 -30.71
C ARG A 148 11.75 -15.02 -29.32
N TRP A 149 12.52 -15.69 -28.46
CA TRP A 149 12.14 -16.10 -27.11
C TRP A 149 13.38 -16.06 -26.19
N PRO A 150 13.84 -14.86 -25.79
CA PRO A 150 14.91 -14.74 -24.81
C PRO A 150 14.49 -15.38 -23.49
N ARG A 151 15.45 -15.72 -22.63
CA ARG A 151 15.11 -16.23 -21.29
C ARG A 151 14.44 -15.12 -20.49
N SER A 152 13.48 -15.48 -19.64
CA SER A 152 12.75 -14.49 -18.83
C SER A 152 13.68 -13.62 -17.97
N GLN A 153 14.80 -14.17 -17.48
CA GLN A 153 15.78 -13.41 -16.69
C GLN A 153 16.50 -12.31 -17.49
N ASP A 154 16.55 -12.44 -18.82
CA ASP A 154 17.21 -11.51 -19.74
C ASP A 154 16.25 -10.42 -20.25
N LEU A 155 14.95 -10.50 -19.91
CA LEU A 155 13.97 -9.47 -20.29
C LEU A 155 14.19 -8.19 -19.49
N GLU A 156 14.10 -7.04 -20.16
CA GLU A 156 14.09 -5.74 -19.48
C GLU A 156 12.88 -5.67 -18.53
N PRO A 157 13.07 -5.31 -17.25
CA PRO A 157 11.99 -5.27 -16.28
C PRO A 157 10.96 -4.19 -16.62
N VAL A 158 9.69 -4.58 -16.50
CA VAL A 158 8.56 -3.65 -16.42
C VAL A 158 8.10 -3.58 -14.97
N TRP A 159 7.76 -2.39 -14.49
CA TRP A 159 7.31 -2.19 -13.11
C TRP A 159 5.80 -2.02 -13.06
N GLU A 160 5.13 -2.90 -12.32
CA GLU A 160 3.71 -2.76 -11.99
C GLU A 160 3.58 -2.06 -10.64
N ILE A 161 3.01 -0.86 -10.62
CA ILE A 161 2.69 -0.18 -9.35
C ILE A 161 1.62 -1.02 -8.65
N ASN A 162 1.97 -1.60 -7.50
CA ASN A 162 1.10 -2.54 -6.76
C ASN A 162 0.26 -1.86 -5.67
N HIS A 163 0.41 -0.54 -5.54
CA HIS A 163 -0.34 0.33 -4.62
C HIS A 163 -0.12 0.06 -3.13
N ALA A 164 0.74 -0.87 -2.72
CA ALA A 164 0.90 -1.23 -1.31
C ALA A 164 1.49 -0.08 -0.45
N ILE A 165 2.40 0.72 -1.02
CA ILE A 165 3.13 1.79 -0.34
C ILE A 165 3.33 2.99 -1.27
N TYR A 166 3.02 4.16 -0.74
CA TYR A 166 3.43 5.46 -1.26
C TYR A 166 4.13 6.23 -0.15
N ALA A 167 5.36 6.69 -0.38
CA ALA A 167 6.05 7.59 0.53
C ALA A 167 6.43 8.87 -0.22
N ILE A 168 5.94 10.02 0.24
CA ILE A 168 6.05 11.28 -0.50
C ILE A 168 5.99 12.48 0.46
N PRO A 169 6.83 13.53 0.28
CA PRO A 169 6.67 14.77 1.03
C PRO A 169 5.32 15.42 0.73
N PHE A 170 4.65 15.97 1.74
CA PHE A 170 3.36 16.67 1.54
C PHE A 170 3.49 17.84 0.56
N GLU A 171 4.63 18.54 0.55
CA GLU A 171 4.94 19.59 -0.43
C GLU A 171 4.93 19.06 -1.87
N VAL A 172 5.58 17.92 -2.12
CA VAL A 172 5.64 17.30 -3.46
C VAL A 172 4.24 16.88 -3.89
N MET A 173 3.46 16.24 -3.00
CA MET A 173 2.10 15.83 -3.28
C MET A 173 1.19 17.01 -3.67
N ARG A 174 1.31 18.15 -2.98
CA ARG A 174 0.54 19.37 -3.34
C ARG A 174 0.98 19.95 -4.68
N ARG A 175 2.29 19.96 -4.95
CA ARG A 175 2.84 20.50 -6.20
C ARG A 175 2.45 19.65 -7.41
N SER A 176 2.57 18.33 -7.30
CA SER A 176 2.23 17.40 -8.39
C SER A 176 0.71 17.18 -8.51
N GLY A 177 -0.03 17.36 -7.42
CA GLY A 177 -1.44 17.00 -7.34
C GLY A 177 -1.68 15.49 -7.34
N ASP A 178 -0.65 14.68 -7.05
CA ASP A 178 -0.69 13.22 -7.08
C ASP A 178 0.21 12.60 -6.00
N ARG A 179 0.00 11.31 -5.71
CA ARG A 179 0.81 10.49 -4.81
C ARG A 179 2.10 9.97 -5.46
N VAL A 180 2.35 10.36 -6.71
CA VAL A 180 3.58 10.07 -7.47
C VAL A 180 4.15 11.41 -7.94
N GLY A 181 5.43 11.64 -7.64
CA GLY A 181 6.17 12.82 -8.08
C GLY A 181 6.73 12.67 -9.49
N ASP A 182 7.57 13.61 -9.87
CA ASP A 182 8.21 13.68 -11.18
C ASP A 182 9.38 12.68 -11.30
N ARG A 183 10.01 12.32 -10.17
CA ARG A 183 11.16 11.41 -10.10
C ARG A 183 10.94 10.32 -9.04
N PRO A 184 9.99 9.39 -9.30
CA PRO A 184 9.68 8.33 -8.35
C PRO A 184 10.81 7.29 -8.29
N PHE A 185 11.05 6.78 -7.09
CA PHE A 185 11.79 5.54 -6.88
C PHE A 185 10.82 4.36 -6.77
N PHE A 186 11.06 3.29 -7.53
CA PHE A 186 10.26 2.06 -7.42
C PHE A 186 10.85 1.12 -6.37
N PHE A 187 10.14 0.94 -5.28
CA PHE A 187 10.47 -0.03 -4.25
C PHE A 187 9.95 -1.41 -4.64
N GLU A 188 10.87 -2.31 -4.97
CA GLU A 188 10.52 -3.67 -5.36
C GLU A 188 9.90 -4.45 -4.20
N MET A 189 8.69 -4.95 -4.41
CA MET A 189 8.02 -5.91 -3.54
C MET A 189 7.84 -7.24 -4.26
N GLU A 190 7.96 -8.34 -3.51
CA GLU A 190 7.66 -9.65 -4.07
C GLU A 190 6.15 -9.80 -4.33
N GLU A 191 5.78 -10.56 -5.36
CA GLU A 191 4.36 -10.84 -5.70
C GLU A 191 3.57 -11.36 -4.48
N LYS A 192 4.21 -12.13 -3.59
CA LYS A 192 3.58 -12.72 -2.38
C LYS A 192 3.30 -11.70 -1.27
N GLU A 193 3.99 -10.56 -1.28
CA GLU A 193 3.87 -9.46 -0.33
C GLU A 193 2.88 -8.40 -0.86
N ALA A 194 2.87 -8.22 -2.19
CA ALA A 194 2.11 -7.21 -2.91
C ALA A 194 0.63 -7.58 -3.19
N MET A 195 0.16 -8.73 -2.70
CA MET A 195 -1.23 -9.17 -2.93
C MET A 195 -2.24 -8.18 -2.33
N ASP A 196 -3.25 -7.83 -3.11
CA ASP A 196 -4.31 -6.87 -2.77
C ASP A 196 -5.70 -7.53 -2.81
N ILE A 197 -6.60 -7.05 -1.95
CA ILE A 197 -7.99 -7.49 -1.86
C ILE A 197 -8.92 -6.41 -2.39
N ASP A 198 -9.36 -6.58 -3.63
CA ASP A 198 -10.43 -5.79 -4.25
C ASP A 198 -11.77 -6.51 -4.22
N TRP A 199 -11.74 -7.82 -4.45
CA TRP A 199 -12.90 -8.67 -4.71
C TRP A 199 -13.08 -9.76 -3.65
N GLU A 200 -14.27 -10.37 -3.65
CA GLU A 200 -14.67 -11.39 -2.69
C GLU A 200 -13.78 -12.65 -2.79
N GLU A 201 -13.45 -13.06 -4.01
CA GLU A 201 -12.61 -14.23 -4.28
C GLU A 201 -11.18 -14.04 -3.76
N GLN A 202 -10.63 -12.83 -3.91
CA GLN A 202 -9.33 -12.47 -3.36
C GLN A 202 -9.36 -12.48 -1.83
N PHE A 203 -10.43 -11.96 -1.21
CA PHE A 203 -10.57 -12.00 0.24
C PHE A 203 -10.52 -13.44 0.76
N ASN A 204 -11.34 -14.33 0.19
CA ASN A 204 -11.42 -15.73 0.63
C ASN A 204 -10.09 -16.46 0.42
N LEU A 205 -9.47 -16.32 -0.75
CA LEU A 205 -8.17 -16.94 -1.04
C LEU A 205 -7.08 -16.44 -0.09
N MET A 206 -7.03 -15.14 0.15
CA MET A 206 -6.01 -14.56 1.01
C MET A 206 -6.24 -14.88 2.50
N ASP A 207 -7.48 -15.01 2.94
CA ASP A 207 -7.82 -15.50 4.29
C ASP A 207 -7.31 -16.95 4.49
N GLU A 208 -7.53 -17.83 3.50
CA GLU A 208 -7.03 -19.21 3.51
C GLU A 208 -5.49 -19.25 3.59
N ILE A 209 -4.81 -18.48 2.72
CA ILE A 209 -3.34 -18.38 2.72
C ILE A 209 -2.83 -17.83 4.05
N ALA A 210 -3.46 -16.79 4.57
CA ALA A 210 -3.09 -16.14 5.82
C ALA A 210 -3.22 -17.10 7.02
N ARG A 211 -4.32 -17.88 7.10
CA ARG A 211 -4.50 -18.91 8.13
C ARG A 211 -3.44 -20.00 8.03
N ALA A 212 -3.17 -20.50 6.83
CA ALA A 212 -2.13 -21.51 6.60
C ALA A 212 -0.75 -21.00 7.07
N ARG A 213 -0.37 -19.77 6.69
CA ARG A 213 0.88 -19.12 7.12
C ARG A 213 0.98 -19.04 8.65
N ARG A 214 -0.10 -18.68 9.34
CA ARG A 214 -0.13 -18.61 10.81
C ARG A 214 0.05 -19.99 11.46
N VAL A 215 -0.56 -21.04 10.91
CA VAL A 215 -0.37 -22.42 11.40
C VAL A 215 1.09 -22.87 11.23
N GLU A 216 1.75 -22.44 10.16
CA GLU A 216 3.18 -22.67 9.91
C GLU A 216 4.11 -21.78 10.76
N GLY A 217 3.57 -20.93 11.64
CA GLY A 217 4.35 -20.02 12.48
C GLY A 217 4.89 -18.78 11.75
N ARG A 218 4.42 -18.49 10.54
CA ARG A 218 4.78 -17.26 9.81
C ARG A 218 3.93 -16.09 10.31
N SER A 219 4.60 -15.03 10.75
CA SER A 219 3.95 -13.80 11.18
C SER A 219 3.27 -13.12 9.99
N LEU A 220 2.07 -12.58 10.23
CA LEU A 220 1.45 -11.59 9.35
C LEU A 220 1.71 -10.16 9.85
N LEU A 221 2.27 -10.03 11.04
CA LEU A 221 2.68 -8.76 11.64
C LEU A 221 4.11 -8.44 11.23
#